data_AF-A0A8D8SIK0-F1
#
_entry.id   AF-A0A8D8SIK0-F1
#
_cell.length_a   1.000
_cell.length_b   1.000
_cell.length_c   1.000
_cell.angle_alpha   90.00
_cell.angle_beta   90.00
_cell.angle_gamma   90.00
#
_symmetry.space_group_name_H-M   'P 1'
#
loop_
_entity.id
_entity.type
_entity.pdbx_description
1 polymer ?
#
loop_
_entity_poly.entity_id
_entity_poly.type
_entity_poly.pdbx_seq_one_letter_code
_entity_poly.pdbx_strand_id
1 'polypeptide(L)'
;MKHISATDSACSWRAPKRIEPTTSSVNMIYPSRDYEPCEDLREEDRIWFREELKKLNRFTGFYWLLQDSPTLEPFPWLTVKDILQQHSSKENILNALRVSNEDIVAIADKTKGQRDNNLWFEMRFGRLTASNFGPILSAINNKR
;
A
#
# COMPACT_ATOMS: atom_id res chain seq x y z
N MET A 1 40.85 3.84 -40.68
CA MET A 1 40.51 3.64 -39.25
C MET A 1 39.41 2.59 -39.18
N LYS A 2 39.70 1.40 -38.65
CA LYS A 2 38.69 0.33 -38.46
C LYS A 2 38.06 0.52 -37.08
N HIS A 3 36.77 0.82 -37.04
CA HIS A 3 35.96 0.75 -35.82
C HIS A 3 35.74 -0.72 -35.48
N ILE A 4 36.33 -1.19 -34.37
CA ILE A 4 36.05 -2.51 -33.82
C ILE A 4 34.99 -2.28 -32.72
N SER A 5 33.74 -2.69 -32.98
CA SER A 5 32.72 -2.76 -31.93
C SER A 5 33.09 -3.90 -30.98
N ALA A 6 33.24 -3.59 -29.69
CA ALA A 6 33.65 -4.53 -28.63
C ALA A 6 32.55 -5.55 -28.24
N THR A 7 31.76 -6.00 -29.21
CA THR A 7 30.64 -6.93 -29.01
C THR A 7 30.91 -8.34 -29.54
N ASP A 8 32.00 -8.56 -30.29
CA ASP A 8 32.36 -9.87 -30.88
C ASP A 8 33.33 -10.71 -30.03
N SER A 9 33.58 -10.30 -28.78
CA SER A 9 34.43 -11.09 -27.87
C SER A 9 33.58 -12.14 -27.17
N ALA A 10 33.72 -13.42 -27.53
CA ALA A 10 33.10 -14.51 -26.78
C ALA A 10 33.56 -14.46 -25.31
N CYS A 11 32.60 -14.38 -24.39
CA CYS A 11 32.86 -14.40 -22.95
C CYS A 11 33.56 -15.73 -22.60
N SER A 12 34.78 -15.64 -22.09
CA SER A 12 35.53 -16.81 -21.59
C SER A 12 35.94 -16.56 -20.14
N TRP A 13 35.48 -17.44 -19.25
CA TRP A 13 35.91 -17.47 -17.86
C TRP A 13 37.24 -18.22 -17.80
N ARG A 14 38.33 -17.52 -17.50
CA ARG A 14 39.59 -18.20 -17.13
C ARG A 14 39.42 -18.78 -15.74
N ALA A 15 39.78 -20.05 -15.56
CA ALA A 15 39.83 -20.64 -14.22
C ALA A 15 40.73 -19.78 -13.31
N PRO A 16 40.25 -19.34 -12.14
CA PRO A 16 41.06 -18.53 -11.24
C PRO A 16 42.30 -19.32 -10.81
N LYS A 17 43.46 -18.65 -10.79
CA LYS A 17 44.69 -19.22 -10.21
C LYS A 17 44.40 -19.60 -8.76
N ARG A 18 44.86 -20.79 -8.34
CA ARG A 18 44.82 -21.19 -6.93
C ARG A 18 45.64 -20.18 -6.12
N ILE A 19 44.94 -19.30 -5.41
CA ILE A 19 45.52 -18.42 -4.39
C ILE A 19 45.32 -19.17 -3.07
N GLU A 20 46.39 -19.33 -2.30
CA GLU A 20 46.34 -19.84 -0.92
C GLU A 20 45.30 -19.00 -0.14
N PRO A 21 44.27 -19.62 0.47
CA PRO A 21 43.18 -18.87 1.07
C PRO A 21 43.68 -18.12 2.31
N THR A 22 43.77 -16.79 2.19
CA THR A 22 43.99 -15.87 3.32
C THR A 22 42.72 -15.61 4.12
N THR A 23 41.58 -16.15 3.68
CA THR A 23 40.26 -15.92 4.26
C THR A 23 39.78 -17.14 5.02
N SER A 24 39.30 -16.91 6.24
CA SER A 24 38.69 -17.95 7.08
C SER A 24 37.43 -18.52 6.41
N SER A 25 37.27 -19.84 6.46
CA SER A 25 36.08 -20.53 5.94
C SER A 25 34.81 -20.05 6.64
N VAL A 26 33.68 -20.02 5.93
CA VAL A 26 32.35 -19.69 6.49
C VAL A 26 32.04 -20.54 7.72
N ASN A 27 32.48 -21.80 7.72
CA ASN A 27 32.28 -22.74 8.83
C ASN A 27 33.04 -22.33 10.11
N MET A 28 34.08 -21.48 10.01
CA MET A 28 34.78 -20.90 11.16
C MET A 28 34.03 -19.71 11.76
N ILE A 29 33.31 -18.96 10.91
CA ILE A 29 32.55 -17.77 11.32
C ILE A 29 31.17 -18.19 11.85
N TYR A 30 30.57 -19.21 11.24
CA TYR A 30 29.28 -19.78 11.58
C TYR A 30 29.46 -21.28 11.85
N PRO A 31 29.90 -21.67 13.06
CA PRO A 31 30.01 -23.07 13.42
C PRO A 31 28.63 -23.73 13.33
N SER A 32 28.58 -24.96 12.82
CA SER A 32 27.35 -25.75 12.80
C SER A 32 26.90 -25.96 14.24
N ARG A 33 25.80 -25.32 14.63
CA ARG A 33 25.12 -25.52 15.91
C ARG A 33 23.83 -26.27 15.64
N ASP A 34 23.38 -27.03 16.63
CA ASP A 34 22.02 -27.56 16.61
C ASP A 34 21.05 -26.38 16.48
N TYR A 35 20.09 -26.51 15.56
CA TYR A 35 19.12 -25.45 15.30
C TYR A 35 18.19 -25.32 16.52
N GLU A 36 18.35 -24.23 17.26
CA GLU A 36 17.40 -23.80 18.27
C GLU A 36 16.48 -22.76 17.62
N PRO A 37 15.20 -23.08 17.36
CA PRO A 37 14.24 -22.08 16.90
C PRO A 37 14.14 -20.97 17.94
N CYS A 38 14.06 -19.72 17.46
CA CYS A 38 13.72 -18.61 18.32
C CYS A 38 12.37 -18.92 19.00
N GLU A 39 12.22 -18.56 20.28
CA GLU A 39 10.94 -18.68 20.97
C GLU A 39 9.85 -17.91 20.21
N ASP A 40 8.63 -18.45 20.23
CA ASP A 40 7.50 -17.77 19.62
C ASP A 40 7.28 -16.40 20.29
N LEU A 41 7.21 -15.36 19.47
CA LEU A 41 6.94 -14.00 19.93
C LEU A 41 5.59 -13.95 20.66
N ARG A 42 5.63 -13.54 21.92
CA ARG A 42 4.44 -13.34 22.76
C ARG A 42 3.57 -12.22 22.18
N GLU A 43 2.27 -12.31 22.40
CA GLU A 43 1.32 -11.31 21.88
C GLU A 43 1.59 -9.91 22.44
N GLU A 44 2.02 -9.83 23.71
CA GLU A 44 2.42 -8.57 24.35
C GLU A 44 3.60 -7.89 23.64
N ASP A 45 4.60 -8.66 23.19
CA ASP A 45 5.75 -8.13 22.46
C ASP A 45 5.35 -7.64 21.07
N ARG A 46 4.39 -8.34 20.43
CA ARG A 46 3.82 -7.93 19.13
C ARG A 46 3.06 -6.62 19.24
N ILE A 47 2.21 -6.48 20.26
CA ILE A 47 1.45 -5.25 20.52
C ILE A 47 2.40 -4.09 20.82
N TRP A 48 3.37 -4.29 21.70
CA TRP A 48 4.37 -3.29 22.04
C TRP A 48 5.13 -2.81 20.80
N PHE A 49 5.60 -3.75 19.98
CA PHE A 49 6.34 -3.44 18.75
C PHE A 49 5.48 -2.65 17.75
N ARG A 50 4.21 -3.03 17.57
CA ARG A 50 3.25 -2.28 16.73
C ARG A 50 3.08 -0.84 17.23
N GLU A 51 2.93 -0.62 18.52
CA GLU A 51 2.80 0.71 19.12
C GLU A 51 4.08 1.55 18.99
N GLU A 52 5.24 0.94 19.14
CA GLU A 52 6.52 1.64 18.97
C GLU A 52 6.75 2.07 17.52
N LEU A 53 6.39 1.22 16.55
CA LEU A 53 6.42 1.56 15.13
C LEU A 53 5.49 2.74 14.79
N LYS A 54 4.29 2.81 15.40
CA LYS A 54 3.37 3.94 15.19
C LYS A 54 3.99 5.29 15.59
N LYS A 55 4.80 5.32 16.65
CA LYS A 55 5.44 6.56 17.15
C LYS A 55 6.51 7.10 16.20
N LEU A 56 7.16 6.23 15.43
CA LEU A 56 8.30 6.62 14.59
C LEU A 56 7.90 7.51 13.41
N ASN A 57 6.60 7.67 13.12
CA ASN A 57 6.02 8.56 12.11
C ASN A 57 6.65 8.44 10.70
N ARG A 58 7.46 7.40 10.49
CA ARG A 58 8.09 6.98 9.24
C ARG A 58 7.37 5.72 8.83
N PHE A 59 6.17 5.94 8.31
CA PHE A 59 5.30 4.94 7.70
C PHE A 59 6.06 4.31 6.52
N THR A 60 6.86 3.27 6.77
CA THR A 60 7.47 2.47 5.70
C THR A 60 6.37 1.61 5.09
N GLY A 61 6.30 1.59 3.76
CA GLY A 61 5.15 1.14 2.94
C GLY A 61 4.65 -0.31 3.09
N PHE A 62 5.10 -1.03 4.11
CA PHE A 62 4.69 -2.40 4.45
C PHE A 62 3.95 -2.51 5.80
N TYR A 63 3.74 -1.41 6.53
CA TYR A 63 3.00 -1.42 7.80
C TYR A 63 1.58 -2.02 7.65
N TRP A 64 0.96 -1.85 6.48
CA TRP A 64 -0.34 -2.44 6.17
C TRP A 64 -0.34 -3.99 6.22
N LEU A 65 0.80 -4.66 6.02
CA LEU A 65 0.91 -6.12 6.15
C LEU A 65 0.74 -6.60 7.59
N LEU A 66 0.98 -5.70 8.56
CA LEU A 66 0.90 -6.00 9.98
C LEU A 66 -0.41 -5.52 10.60
N GLN A 67 -1.28 -4.86 9.85
CA GLN A 67 -2.60 -4.48 10.33
C GLN A 67 -3.52 -5.71 10.32
N ASP A 68 -4.32 -5.85 11.36
CA ASP A 68 -5.34 -6.90 11.37
C ASP A 68 -6.30 -6.65 10.21
N SER A 69 -6.73 -7.73 9.55
CA SER A 69 -7.74 -7.65 8.50
C SER A 69 -8.94 -6.90 9.05
N PRO A 70 -9.39 -5.80 8.42
CA PRO A 70 -10.50 -5.02 8.96
C PRO A 70 -11.71 -5.94 9.09
N THR A 71 -12.33 -5.95 10.25
CA THR A 71 -13.63 -6.59 10.43
C THR A 71 -14.60 -5.84 9.52
N LEU A 72 -14.98 -6.47 8.40
CA LEU A 72 -15.90 -5.89 7.44
C LEU A 72 -17.31 -5.89 8.04
N GLU A 73 -17.58 -4.93 8.90
CA GLU A 73 -18.95 -4.50 9.15
C GLU A 73 -19.57 -4.14 7.79
N PRO A 74 -20.69 -4.77 7.38
CA PRO A 74 -21.31 -4.47 6.11
C PRO A 74 -21.62 -2.98 6.06
N PHE A 75 -20.95 -2.28 5.14
CA PHE A 75 -21.13 -0.86 4.94
C PHE A 75 -22.38 -0.66 4.08
N PRO A 76 -23.47 -0.08 4.61
CA PRO A 76 -24.78 -0.15 3.97
C PRO A 76 -24.93 0.80 2.78
N TRP A 77 -23.97 1.72 2.55
CA TRP A 77 -24.05 2.69 1.47
C TRP A 77 -23.19 2.27 0.28
N LEU A 78 -23.77 2.39 -0.91
CA LEU A 78 -23.08 2.14 -2.16
C LEU A 78 -22.02 3.23 -2.43
N THR A 79 -20.85 2.80 -2.89
CA THR A 79 -19.86 3.74 -3.41
C THR A 79 -20.27 4.26 -4.79
N VAL A 80 -19.64 5.35 -5.23
CA VAL A 80 -19.86 5.87 -6.59
C VAL A 80 -19.52 4.80 -7.64
N LYS A 81 -18.51 3.96 -7.40
CA LYS A 81 -18.15 2.86 -8.30
C LYS A 81 -19.26 1.82 -8.40
N ASP A 82 -19.84 1.43 -7.27
CA ASP A 82 -20.92 0.44 -7.23
C ASP A 82 -22.16 0.97 -7.95
N ILE A 83 -22.49 2.25 -7.73
CA ILE A 83 -23.61 2.92 -8.41
C ILE A 83 -23.43 2.91 -9.93
N LEU A 84 -22.22 3.21 -10.41
CA LEU A 84 -21.90 3.22 -11.84
C LEU A 84 -21.88 1.81 -12.47
N GLN A 85 -21.66 0.77 -11.66
CA GLN A 85 -21.76 -0.62 -12.12
C GLN A 85 -23.21 -1.10 -12.19
N GLN A 86 -24.05 -0.64 -11.27
CA GLN A 86 -25.45 -1.07 -11.16
C GLN A 86 -26.40 -0.30 -12.09
N HIS A 87 -26.03 0.92 -12.50
CA HIS A 87 -26.88 1.79 -13.29
C HIS A 87 -26.17 2.34 -14.53
N SER A 88 -26.85 2.30 -15.67
CA SER A 88 -26.36 2.79 -16.97
C SER A 88 -27.02 4.09 -17.43
N SER A 89 -28.24 4.38 -16.97
CA SER A 89 -28.94 5.63 -17.30
C SER A 89 -28.55 6.77 -16.35
N LYS A 90 -28.43 7.97 -16.90
CA LYS A 90 -28.03 9.17 -16.16
C LYS A 90 -28.96 9.45 -14.98
N GLU A 91 -30.27 9.33 -15.20
CA GLU A 91 -31.30 9.62 -14.20
C GLU A 91 -31.21 8.65 -13.01
N ASN A 92 -30.99 7.35 -13.29
CA ASN A 92 -30.86 6.35 -12.24
C ASN A 92 -29.58 6.54 -11.44
N ILE A 93 -28.46 6.88 -12.10
CA ILE A 93 -27.20 7.22 -11.44
C ILE A 93 -27.40 8.43 -10.51
N LEU A 94 -28.02 9.51 -11.01
CA LEU A 94 -28.25 10.72 -10.21
C LEU A 94 -29.16 10.46 -9.01
N ASN A 95 -30.17 9.61 -9.17
CA ASN A 95 -31.05 9.22 -8.07
C ASN A 95 -30.32 8.37 -7.03
N ALA A 96 -29.52 7.39 -7.46
CA ALA A 96 -28.72 6.54 -6.56
C ALA A 96 -27.60 7.31 -5.84
N LEU A 97 -27.11 8.42 -6.41
CA LEU A 97 -26.12 9.28 -5.76
C LEU A 97 -26.70 10.18 -4.66
N ARG A 98 -28.03 10.31 -4.57
CA ARG A 98 -28.67 11.09 -3.50
C ARG A 98 -28.50 10.38 -2.17
N VAL A 99 -28.14 11.16 -1.15
CA VAL A 99 -27.91 10.68 0.21
C VAL A 99 -28.83 11.46 1.13
N SER A 100 -29.54 10.79 2.04
CA SER A 100 -30.41 11.44 3.01
C SER A 100 -29.58 12.20 4.07
N ASN A 101 -30.20 13.11 4.83
CA ASN A 101 -29.49 13.81 5.90
C ASN A 101 -29.08 12.85 7.01
N GLU A 102 -29.90 11.85 7.29
CA GLU A 102 -29.65 10.79 8.26
C GLU A 102 -28.42 9.97 7.82
N ASP A 103 -28.36 9.59 6.54
CA ASP A 103 -27.22 8.89 5.96
C ASP A 103 -25.95 9.75 5.99
N ILE A 104 -26.04 11.05 5.73
CA ILE A 104 -24.90 11.97 5.80
C ILE A 104 -24.28 11.94 7.21
N VAL A 105 -25.11 12.02 8.25
CA VAL A 105 -24.65 11.99 9.65
C VAL A 105 -24.01 10.64 9.97
N ALA A 106 -24.65 9.54 9.56
CA ALA A 106 -24.17 8.19 9.83
C ALA A 106 -22.86 7.87 9.07
N ILE A 107 -22.73 8.29 7.81
CA ILE A 107 -21.48 8.20 7.03
C ILE A 107 -20.40 9.03 7.70
N ALA A 108 -20.70 10.27 8.09
CA ALA A 108 -19.73 11.14 8.76
C ALA A 108 -19.20 10.53 10.06
N ASP A 109 -20.06 9.89 10.85
CA ASP A 109 -19.65 9.21 12.07
C ASP A 109 -18.78 7.97 11.79
N LYS A 110 -19.21 7.10 10.86
CA LYS A 110 -18.48 5.88 10.49
C LYS A 110 -17.17 6.13 9.74
N THR A 111 -17.01 7.29 9.11
CA THR A 111 -15.80 7.63 8.33
C THR A 111 -14.82 8.54 9.08
N LYS A 112 -15.04 8.77 10.39
CA LYS A 112 -14.08 9.52 11.23
C LYS A 112 -12.69 8.89 11.19
N GLY A 113 -11.66 9.74 11.21
CA GLY A 113 -10.25 9.33 11.15
C GLY A 113 -9.70 9.20 9.73
N GLN A 114 -9.64 10.31 8.98
CA GLN A 114 -9.30 10.34 7.54
C GLN A 114 -8.00 9.60 7.16
N ARG A 115 -7.02 9.53 8.07
CA ARG A 115 -5.73 8.86 7.84
C ARG A 115 -5.83 7.34 8.01
N ASP A 116 -6.65 6.90 8.95
CA ASP A 116 -6.64 5.53 9.46
C ASP A 116 -7.92 4.75 9.06
N ASN A 117 -8.88 5.43 8.43
CA ASN A 117 -10.17 4.87 8.04
C ASN A 117 -10.29 4.73 6.52
N ASN A 118 -10.17 3.50 6.01
CA ASN A 118 -10.29 3.22 4.58
C ASN A 118 -11.65 3.60 3.98
N LEU A 119 -12.74 3.52 4.75
CA LEU A 119 -14.09 3.89 4.29
C LEU A 119 -14.17 5.37 3.92
N TRP A 120 -13.37 6.23 4.56
CA TRP A 120 -13.27 7.65 4.18
C TRP A 120 -12.81 7.82 2.73
N PHE A 121 -11.81 7.03 2.30
CA PHE A 121 -11.30 7.11 0.94
C PHE A 121 -12.30 6.55 -0.08
N GLU A 122 -12.92 5.41 0.24
CA GLU A 122 -13.91 4.76 -0.62
C GLU A 122 -15.13 5.66 -0.86
N MET A 123 -15.68 6.25 0.20
CA MET A 123 -16.86 7.10 0.10
C MET A 123 -16.60 8.43 -0.58
N ARG A 124 -15.38 8.95 -0.46
CA ARG A 124 -14.95 10.19 -1.10
C ARG A 124 -14.66 10.02 -2.59
N PHE A 125 -14.27 8.82 -3.02
CA PHE A 125 -13.87 8.57 -4.40
C PHE A 125 -14.99 8.93 -5.39
N GLY A 126 -14.65 9.68 -6.44
CA GLY A 126 -15.62 10.11 -7.46
C GLY A 126 -16.57 11.24 -7.03
N ARG A 127 -16.45 11.78 -5.80
CA ARG A 127 -17.24 12.93 -5.33
C ARG A 127 -16.49 14.25 -5.45
N LEU A 128 -17.25 15.33 -5.62
CA LEU A 128 -16.74 16.69 -5.46
C LEU A 128 -16.48 16.97 -3.99
N THR A 129 -15.29 17.48 -3.70
CA THR A 129 -14.80 17.74 -2.34
C THR A 129 -14.11 19.09 -2.32
N ALA A 130 -14.03 19.73 -1.14
CA ALA A 130 -13.39 21.04 -1.02
C ALA A 130 -11.96 21.08 -1.62
N SER A 131 -11.19 19.99 -1.48
CA SER A 131 -9.81 19.92 -1.99
C SER A 131 -9.70 19.70 -3.50
N ASN A 132 -10.71 19.12 -4.16
CA ASN A 132 -10.69 18.88 -5.62
C ASN A 132 -11.54 19.90 -6.39
N PHE A 133 -12.33 20.72 -5.70
CA PHE A 133 -13.23 21.69 -6.31
C PHE A 133 -12.51 22.75 -7.16
N GLY A 134 -11.45 23.36 -6.62
CA GLY A 134 -10.64 24.35 -7.35
C GLY A 134 -10.01 23.80 -8.65
N PRO A 135 -9.28 22.67 -8.59
CA PRO A 135 -8.76 22.01 -9.79
C PRO A 135 -9.84 21.70 -10.85
N ILE A 136 -11.03 21.25 -10.42
CA ILE A 136 -12.13 20.94 -11.33
C ILE A 136 -12.68 22.20 -12.00
N LEU A 137 -12.87 23.29 -11.27
CA LEU A 137 -13.30 24.56 -11.85
C LEU A 137 -12.28 25.08 -12.87
N SER A 138 -10.99 25.01 -12.56
CA SER A 138 -9.94 25.40 -13.50
C SER A 138 -9.97 24.56 -14.78
N ALA A 139 -10.19 23.23 -14.66
CA ALA A 139 -10.26 22.34 -15.81
C ALA A 139 -11.49 22.61 -16.71
N ILE A 140 -12.62 23.02 -16.12
CA ILE A 140 -13.82 23.42 -16.86
C ILE A 140 -13.56 24.72 -17.63
N ASN A 141 -12.92 25.71 -16.99
CA ASN A 141 -12.62 27.00 -17.61
C ASN A 141 -11.59 26.90 -18.74
N ASN A 142 -10.60 26.00 -18.63
CA ASN A 142 -9.57 25.79 -19.66
C ASN A 142 -10.06 24.98 -20.88
N LYS A 143 -11.28 24.42 -20.84
CA LYS A 143 -11.90 23.70 -21.96
C LYS A 143 -12.87 24.57 -22.79
N ARG A 144 -13.02 25.84 -22.43
CA ARG A 144 -13.69 26.87 -23.24
C ARG A 144 -12.65 27.62 -24.06
#